data_AF-A0A752L177-F1
#
_entry.id   AF-A0A752L177-F1
#
_cell.length_a   1.000
_cell.length_b   1.000
_cell.length_c   1.000
_cell.angle_alpha   90.00
_cell.angle_beta   90.00
_cell.angle_gamma   90.00
#
_symmetry.space_group_name_H-M   'P 1'
#
loop_
_entity.id
_entity.type
_entity.pdbx_description
1 polymer ?
#
loop_
_entity_poly.entity_id
_entity_poly.type
_entity_poly.pdbx_seq_one_letter_code
_entity_poly.pdbx_strand_id
1 'polypeptide(L)'
;MTNITLSTQHYRIHRSDVEPVKEKTTEKDIFAKSITAVRNSFISLSTSLSDRFSLHQQTDIPTTHFHRGNASEGRAVLTSKTVKDFMLQKLNSLDIKGNASKDPAYARQTCEAILSAVYS
;
A
#
# COMPACT_ATOMS: atom_id res chain seq x y z
N MET A 1 21.88 56.31 -30.80
CA MET A 1 21.33 55.07 -31.39
C MET A 1 22.47 54.37 -32.10
N THR A 2 22.90 53.23 -31.56
CA THR A 2 24.01 52.44 -32.08
C THR A 2 23.65 50.97 -31.88
N ASN A 3 23.31 50.30 -32.98
CA ASN A 3 22.92 48.89 -33.00
C ASN A 3 24.17 48.03 -32.82
N ILE A 4 24.22 47.25 -31.73
CA ILE A 4 25.30 46.31 -31.48
C ILE A 4 24.87 44.96 -32.02
N THR A 5 25.38 44.62 -33.21
CA THR A 5 25.18 43.34 -33.86
C THR A 5 26.05 42.29 -33.16
N LEU A 6 25.46 41.41 -32.34
CA LEU A 6 26.19 40.27 -31.78
C LEU A 6 26.30 39.15 -32.84
N SER A 7 27.54 38.92 -33.29
CA SER A 7 27.92 37.80 -34.14
C SER A 7 27.67 36.46 -33.43
N THR A 8 26.89 35.57 -34.04
CA THR A 8 26.64 34.21 -33.58
C THR A 8 27.88 33.33 -33.75
N GLN A 9 28.81 33.39 -32.79
CA GLN A 9 29.88 32.39 -32.71
C GLN A 9 29.26 31.00 -32.47
N HIS A 10 29.39 30.14 -33.48
CA HIS A 10 29.00 28.74 -33.37
C HIS A 10 30.03 28.04 -32.47
N TYR A 11 29.67 27.82 -31.21
CA TYR A 11 30.45 26.96 -30.33
C TYR A 11 30.44 25.54 -30.91
N ARG A 12 31.60 25.10 -31.41
CA ARG A 12 31.82 23.73 -31.83
C ARG A 12 31.94 22.88 -30.57
N ILE A 13 30.84 22.25 -30.16
CA ILE A 13 30.83 21.33 -29.03
C ILE A 13 31.74 20.16 -29.39
N HIS A 14 32.93 20.13 -28.79
CA HIS A 14 33.79 18.96 -28.82
C HIS A 14 33.11 17.92 -27.92
N ARG A 15 32.46 16.91 -28.53
CA ARG A 15 31.99 15.76 -27.77
C ARG A 15 33.24 15.02 -27.30
N SER A 16 33.58 15.20 -26.03
CA SER A 16 34.42 14.24 -25.33
C SER A 16 33.68 12.91 -25.37
N ASP A 17 34.26 11.90 -26.02
CA ASP A 17 33.80 10.52 -25.89
C ASP A 17 34.03 10.10 -24.44
N VAL A 18 33.00 10.33 -23.61
CA VAL A 18 32.93 9.82 -22.26
C VAL A 18 32.68 8.32 -22.41
N GLU A 19 33.72 7.53 -22.18
CA GLU A 19 33.60 6.08 -21.98
C GLU A 19 32.40 5.82 -21.05
N PRO A 20 31.48 4.90 -21.40
CA PRO A 20 30.30 4.66 -20.59
C PRO A 20 30.77 4.17 -19.23
N VAL A 21 30.66 5.07 -18.23
CA VAL A 21 30.87 4.72 -16.84
C VAL A 21 29.94 3.55 -16.57
N LYS A 22 30.52 2.37 -16.34
CA LYS A 22 29.77 1.22 -15.82
C LYS A 22 29.20 1.65 -14.48
N GLU A 23 27.98 2.15 -14.52
CA GLU A 23 27.20 2.54 -13.37
C GLU A 23 27.14 1.31 -12.47
N LYS A 24 27.91 1.35 -11.38
CA LYS A 24 27.79 0.33 -10.33
C LYS A 24 26.40 0.53 -9.78
N THR A 25 25.47 -0.35 -10.17
CA THR A 25 24.12 -0.43 -9.63
C THR A 25 24.24 -0.50 -8.11
N THR A 26 24.11 0.65 -7.46
CA THR A 26 24.12 0.72 -6.00
C THR A 26 22.75 0.26 -5.53
N GLU A 27 22.67 -0.35 -4.36
CA GLU A 27 21.42 -0.88 -3.79
C GLU A 27 20.28 0.17 -3.78
N LYS A 28 20.65 1.47 -3.72
CA LYS A 28 19.76 2.62 -3.84
C LYS A 28 19.03 2.69 -5.20
N ASP A 29 19.70 2.35 -6.31
CA ASP A 29 19.11 2.31 -7.65
C ASP A 29 18.13 1.13 -7.80
N ILE A 30 18.46 -0.02 -7.21
CA ILE A 30 17.56 -1.19 -7.17
C ILE A 30 16.29 -0.85 -6.37
N PHE A 31 16.43 -0.15 -5.25
CA PHE A 31 15.31 0.29 -4.43
C PHE A 31 14.44 1.35 -5.13
N ALA A 32 15.03 2.31 -5.83
CA ALA A 32 14.27 3.29 -6.61
C ALA A 32 13.48 2.61 -7.76
N LYS A 33 14.08 1.61 -8.40
CA LYS A 33 13.43 0.79 -9.43
C LYS A 33 12.28 -0.03 -8.85
N SER A 34 12.43 -0.60 -7.65
CA SER A 34 11.35 -1.37 -7.01
C SER A 34 10.16 -0.49 -6.63
N ILE A 35 10.39 0.70 -6.06
CA ILE A 35 9.32 1.67 -5.77
C ILE A 35 8.59 2.06 -7.06
N THR A 36 9.34 2.32 -8.14
CA THR A 36 8.77 2.71 -9.43
C THR A 36 7.93 1.59 -10.04
N ALA A 37 8.40 0.34 -9.95
CA ALA A 37 7.66 -0.83 -10.42
C ALA A 37 6.34 -1.03 -9.66
N VAL A 38 6.35 -0.87 -8.33
CA VAL A 38 5.13 -0.96 -7.49
C VAL A 38 4.14 0.14 -7.87
N ARG A 39 4.61 1.38 -8.04
CA ARG A 39 3.77 2.50 -8.46
C ARG A 39 3.08 2.21 -9.81
N ASN A 40 3.83 1.73 -10.78
CA ASN A 40 3.30 1.43 -12.11
C ASN A 40 2.28 0.28 -12.07
N SER A 41 2.54 -0.74 -11.26
CA SER A 41 1.59 -1.85 -11.04
C SER A 41 0.28 -1.35 -10.43
N PHE A 42 0.36 -0.49 -9.41
CA PHE A 42 -0.83 0.10 -8.78
C PHE A 42 -1.66 0.92 -9.78
N ILE A 43 -1.01 1.76 -10.59
CA ILE A 43 -1.69 2.56 -11.62
C ILE A 43 -2.40 1.64 -12.62
N SER A 44 -1.72 0.62 -13.14
CA SER A 44 -2.28 -0.34 -14.10
C SER A 44 -3.49 -1.10 -13.54
N LEU A 45 -3.42 -1.53 -12.28
CA LEU A 45 -4.54 -2.16 -11.59
C LEU A 45 -5.72 -1.19 -11.44
N SER A 46 -5.46 0.06 -11.04
CA SER A 46 -6.50 1.07 -10.88
C SER A 46 -7.21 1.39 -12.18
N THR A 47 -6.48 1.51 -13.30
CA THR A 47 -7.07 1.75 -14.62
C THR A 47 -7.86 0.55 -15.10
N SER A 48 -7.34 -0.68 -14.95
CA SER A 48 -8.05 -1.89 -15.36
C SER A 48 -9.36 -2.10 -14.59
N LEU A 49 -9.36 -1.80 -13.29
CA LEU A 49 -10.57 -1.86 -12.49
C LEU A 49 -11.57 -0.77 -12.91
N SER A 50 -11.09 0.46 -13.11
CA SER A 50 -11.93 1.58 -13.56
C SER A 50 -12.59 1.29 -14.91
N ASP A 51 -11.87 0.68 -15.86
CA ASP A 51 -12.42 0.29 -17.17
C ASP A 51 -13.49 -0.79 -17.03
N ARG A 52 -13.28 -1.78 -16.15
CA ARG A 52 -14.28 -2.83 -15.88
C ARG A 52 -15.55 -2.27 -15.25
N PHE A 53 -15.43 -1.29 -14.33
CA PHE A 53 -16.59 -0.63 -13.74
C PHE A 53 -17.29 0.33 -14.70
N SER A 54 -16.56 0.94 -15.62
CA SER A 54 -17.13 1.83 -16.65
C SER A 54 -17.88 1.05 -17.73
N LEU A 55 -17.35 -0.10 -18.16
CA LEU A 55 -18.04 -1.01 -19.10
C LEU A 55 -19.36 -1.57 -18.52
N HIS A 56 -19.42 -1.75 -17.19
CA HIS A 56 -20.63 -2.22 -16.52
C HIS A 56 -21.78 -1.20 -16.54
N GLN A 57 -21.49 0.10 -16.56
CA GLN A 57 -22.50 1.17 -16.57
C GLN A 57 -23.19 1.39 -17.94
N GLN A 58 -22.67 0.80 -19.02
CA GLN A 58 -23.27 0.95 -20.36
C GLN A 58 -24.41 -0.05 -20.66
N THR A 59 -24.67 -1.01 -19.76
CA THR A 59 -25.69 -2.05 -19.94
C THR A 59 -26.87 -1.86 -18.98
N ASP A 60 -27.51 -0.69 -19.02
CA ASP A 60 -28.77 -0.43 -18.31
C ASP A 60 -29.94 -0.24 -19.30
N ILE A 61 -30.83 -1.24 -19.37
CA ILE A 61 -32.23 -1.12 -19.83
C ILE A 61 -33.11 -1.78 -18.75
N PRO A 62 -34.29 -1.21 -18.44
CA PRO A 62 -34.77 -1.13 -17.07
C PRO A 62 -35.75 -2.25 -16.69
N THR A 63 -35.98 -2.33 -15.39
CA THR A 63 -37.13 -2.99 -14.75
C THR A 63 -36.99 -4.50 -14.55
N THR A 64 -36.31 -4.87 -13.47
CA THR A 64 -36.92 -5.88 -12.60
C THR A 64 -36.89 -5.36 -11.17
N HIS A 65 -38.06 -5.42 -10.54
CA HIS A 65 -38.28 -5.09 -9.15
C HIS A 65 -37.41 -6.04 -8.32
N PHE A 66 -36.20 -5.63 -7.96
CA PHE A 66 -35.30 -6.48 -7.18
C PHE A 66 -35.96 -6.74 -5.83
N HIS A 67 -36.32 -8.01 -5.59
CA HIS A 67 -36.51 -8.48 -4.23
C HIS A 67 -35.19 -8.24 -3.50
N ARG A 68 -35.22 -7.33 -2.52
CA ARG A 68 -34.18 -7.08 -1.52
C ARG A 68 -34.00 -8.35 -0.67
N GLY A 69 -33.52 -9.41 -1.29
CA GLY A 69 -33.12 -10.65 -0.66
C GLY A 69 -31.76 -10.46 -0.02
N ASN A 70 -31.60 -11.00 1.18
CA ASN A 70 -30.40 -10.92 2.00
C ASN A 70 -29.19 -11.61 1.32
N ALA A 71 -28.59 -10.99 0.30
CA ALA A 71 -27.42 -11.50 -0.40
C ALA A 71 -26.10 -11.25 0.37
N SER A 72 -26.09 -11.54 1.68
CA SER A 72 -24.89 -11.42 2.52
C SER A 72 -24.29 -12.77 2.91
N GLU A 73 -24.95 -13.88 2.60
CA GLU A 73 -24.47 -15.22 2.93
C GLU A 73 -23.49 -15.68 1.85
N GLY A 74 -22.19 -15.39 2.03
CA GLY A 74 -21.13 -15.87 1.12
C GLY A 74 -20.20 -14.80 0.55
N ARG A 75 -20.42 -13.51 0.83
CA ARG A 75 -19.37 -12.51 0.62
C ARG A 75 -18.37 -12.62 1.77
N ALA A 76 -17.06 -12.64 1.47
CA ALA A 76 -15.98 -12.45 2.44
C ALA A 76 -16.01 -11.00 2.97
N VAL A 77 -17.09 -10.66 3.66
CA VAL A 77 -17.27 -9.35 4.29
C VAL A 77 -16.57 -9.42 5.62
N LEU A 78 -15.68 -8.46 5.85
CA LEU A 78 -15.20 -8.19 7.20
C LEU A 78 -16.38 -7.68 8.02
N THR A 79 -17.09 -8.61 8.66
CA THR A 79 -18.17 -8.29 9.57
C THR A 79 -17.59 -7.98 10.95
N SER A 80 -18.33 -7.23 11.76
CA SER A 80 -17.97 -6.99 13.16
C SER A 80 -17.76 -8.31 13.92
N LYS A 81 -18.55 -9.34 13.61
CA LYS A 81 -18.41 -10.69 14.16
C LYS A 81 -17.08 -11.32 13.78
N THR A 82 -16.74 -11.35 12.48
CA THR A 82 -15.48 -11.96 12.02
C THR A 82 -14.24 -11.28 12.62
N VAL A 83 -14.29 -9.96 12.81
CA VAL A 83 -13.20 -9.21 13.45
C VAL A 83 -13.10 -9.56 14.94
N LYS A 84 -14.22 -9.57 15.67
CA LYS A 84 -14.24 -9.95 17.09
C LYS A 84 -13.77 -11.39 17.32
N ASP A 85 -14.22 -12.32 16.48
CA ASP A 85 -13.82 -13.73 16.57
C ASP A 85 -12.31 -13.89 16.33
N PHE A 86 -11.76 -13.19 15.34
CA PHE A 86 -10.32 -13.17 15.07
C PHE A 86 -9.52 -12.56 16.24
N MET A 87 -9.97 -11.41 16.77
CA MET A 87 -9.34 -10.79 17.94
C MET A 87 -9.36 -11.70 19.16
N LEU A 88 -10.48 -12.40 19.41
CA LEU A 88 -10.61 -13.36 20.49
C LEU A 88 -9.67 -14.56 20.30
N GLN A 89 -9.57 -15.08 19.07
CA GLN A 89 -8.61 -16.13 18.74
C GLN A 89 -7.17 -15.68 19.02
N LYS A 90 -6.82 -14.44 18.64
CA LYS A 90 -5.51 -13.87 18.92
C LYS A 90 -5.24 -13.71 20.41
N LEU A 91 -6.21 -13.22 21.17
CA LEU A 91 -6.12 -13.09 22.62
C LEU A 91 -5.89 -14.46 23.30
N ASN A 92 -6.60 -15.49 22.86
CA ASN A 92 -6.42 -16.85 23.36
C ASN A 92 -5.04 -17.40 22.99
N SER A 93 -4.57 -17.15 21.75
CA SER A 93 -3.25 -17.60 21.29
C SER A 93 -2.08 -16.88 21.97
N LEU A 94 -2.32 -15.66 22.47
CA LEU A 94 -1.33 -14.90 23.23
C LEU A 94 -1.03 -15.57 24.58
N ASP A 95 -1.93 -16.41 25.09
CA ASP A 95 -1.77 -17.20 26.32
C ASP A 95 -1.13 -16.39 27.46
N ILE A 96 -1.75 -15.24 27.77
CA ILE A 96 -1.24 -14.28 28.76
C ILE A 96 -0.94 -14.99 30.09
N LYS A 97 -1.84 -15.88 30.51
CA LYS A 97 -1.69 -16.65 31.76
C LYS A 97 -0.54 -17.64 31.68
N GLY A 98 -0.42 -18.41 30.61
CA GLY A 98 0.67 -19.37 30.45
C GLY A 98 2.04 -18.69 30.35
N ASN A 99 2.13 -17.54 29.68
CA ASN A 99 3.36 -16.75 29.63
C ASN A 99 3.71 -16.13 31.00
N ALA A 100 2.73 -15.59 31.72
CA ALA A 100 2.93 -15.09 33.08
C ALA A 100 3.34 -16.19 34.07
N SER A 101 2.86 -17.42 33.88
CA SER A 101 3.27 -18.55 34.73
C SER A 101 4.71 -18.99 34.50
N LYS A 102 5.29 -18.71 33.33
CA LYS A 102 6.63 -19.14 32.94
C LYS A 102 7.69 -18.06 33.19
N ASP A 103 7.32 -16.79 33.02
CA ASP A 103 8.21 -15.65 33.15
C ASP A 103 7.66 -14.63 34.18
N PRO A 104 8.30 -14.52 35.36
CA PRO A 104 7.91 -13.54 36.39
C PRO A 104 8.02 -12.08 35.92
N ALA A 105 8.95 -11.75 35.03
CA ALA A 105 9.11 -10.40 34.51
C ALA A 105 7.95 -10.04 33.59
N TYR A 106 7.57 -10.97 32.70
CA TYR A 106 6.36 -10.84 31.87
C TYR A 106 5.10 -10.70 32.72
N ALA A 107 4.98 -11.50 33.79
CA ALA A 107 3.84 -11.42 34.71
C ALA A 107 3.70 -10.04 35.34
N ARG A 108 4.79 -9.49 35.88
CA ARG A 108 4.79 -8.16 36.50
C ARG A 108 4.41 -7.08 35.50
N GLN A 109 5.08 -7.05 34.35
CA GLN A 109 4.82 -6.06 33.30
C GLN A 109 3.37 -6.12 32.81
N THR A 110 2.84 -7.32 32.61
CA THR A 110 1.48 -7.50 32.08
C THR A 110 0.42 -7.11 33.11
N CYS A 111 0.61 -7.46 34.39
CA CYS A 111 -0.30 -7.02 35.45
C CYS A 111 -0.35 -5.50 35.59
N GLU A 112 0.81 -4.84 35.60
CA GLU A 112 0.90 -3.37 35.68
C GLU A 112 0.28 -2.71 34.45
N ALA A 113 0.58 -3.22 33.25
CA ALA A 113 0.06 -2.68 31.99
C ALA A 113 -1.46 -2.85 31.85
N ILE A 114 -2.04 -3.99 32.24
CA ILE A 114 -3.49 -4.21 32.16
C ILE A 114 -4.23 -3.25 33.09
N LEU A 115 -3.78 -3.13 34.33
CA LEU A 115 -4.38 -2.20 35.29
C LEU A 115 -4.26 -0.75 34.81
N SER A 116 -3.11 -0.38 34.24
CA SER A 116 -2.89 0.95 33.66
C SER A 116 -3.79 1.19 32.44
N ALA A 117 -3.98 0.19 31.58
CA ALA A 117 -4.80 0.30 30.38
C ALA A 117 -6.30 0.45 30.70
N VAL A 118 -6.78 -0.11 31.81
CA VAL A 118 -8.16 0.10 32.28
C VAL A 118 -8.35 1.50 32.85
N TYR A 119 -7.28 2.10 33.41
CA TYR A 119 -7.31 3.45 33.96
C TYR A 119 -7.07 4.56 32.91
N SER A 120 -6.48 4.23 31.76
CA SER A 120 -6.10 5.17 30.68
C SER A 120 -7.29 5.67 29.88
#